data_AF-A0A8T1FJC3-F1
#
_entry.id   AF-A0A8T1FJC3-F1
#
_cell.length_a   1.000
_cell.length_b   1.000
_cell.length_c   1.000
_cell.angle_alpha   90.00
_cell.angle_beta   90.00
_cell.angle_gamma   90.00
#
_symmetry.space_group_name_H-M   'P 1'
#
loop_
_entity.id
_entity.type
_entity.pdbx_description
1 polymer ?
#
loop_
_entity_poly.entity_id
_entity_poly.type
_entity_poly.pdbx_seq_one_letter_code
_entity_poly.pdbx_strand_id
1 'polypeptide(L)'
;MEFVFTKKFSDLKVHEILQTKLSTDMELERSRKIKAETRRLQVIQWMGPNAFVFVHDVSSTGDIAVFRSVVARFLIEDTRDFPLNGSDLEDKTSGLVKGTGYILGTNSVNTDKAQHLSEEALAGKLAWADVALSVGIYDVVDPVSCETCQYVRWAGRTDYCSEEHAQRNASDTLQCMLRWEMLVIAPALNLVSICCN
;
A
#
# COMPACT_ATOMS: atom_id res chain seq x y z
N MET A 1 -7.40 -10.46 7.66
CA MET A 1 -6.28 -10.99 6.83
C MET A 1 -5.07 -10.09 7.04
N GLU A 2 -3.89 -10.67 7.19
CA GLU A 2 -2.62 -9.95 7.25
C GLU A 2 -1.63 -10.54 6.24
N PHE A 3 -0.81 -9.70 5.62
CA PHE A 3 0.22 -10.13 4.70
C PHE A 3 1.44 -9.21 4.76
N VAL A 4 2.60 -9.79 4.47
CA VAL A 4 3.83 -9.07 4.21
C VAL A 4 4.53 -9.80 3.06
N PHE A 5 4.88 -9.05 2.02
CA PHE A 5 5.68 -9.53 0.91
C PHE A 5 6.83 -8.57 0.68
N THR A 6 8.04 -9.11 0.53
CA THR A 6 9.24 -8.32 0.31
C THR A 6 9.98 -8.89 -0.88
N LYS A 7 10.41 -8.01 -1.80
CA LYS A 7 11.17 -8.39 -2.98
C LYS A 7 12.40 -7.50 -3.11
N LYS A 8 13.53 -8.15 -3.41
CA LYS A 8 14.80 -7.49 -3.68
C LYS A 8 14.89 -7.13 -5.16
N PHE A 9 15.41 -5.95 -5.46
CA PHE A 9 15.69 -5.42 -6.78
C PHE A 9 17.12 -4.87 -6.83
N SER A 10 17.65 -4.80 -8.04
CA SER A 10 18.91 -4.10 -8.35
C SER A 10 18.59 -2.88 -9.20
N ASP A 11 19.34 -1.79 -9.03
CA ASP A 11 19.26 -0.56 -9.82
C ASP A 11 17.89 0.14 -9.79
N LEU A 12 17.09 -0.09 -8.75
CA LEU A 12 15.82 0.60 -8.59
C LEU A 12 16.08 2.01 -8.03
N LYS A 13 15.71 3.05 -8.78
CA LYS A 13 15.89 4.43 -8.33
C LYS A 13 14.78 4.86 -7.37
N VAL A 14 14.98 4.58 -6.07
CA VAL A 14 14.00 4.82 -5.00
C VAL A 14 13.48 6.25 -5.04
N HIS A 15 14.36 7.25 -5.07
CA HIS A 15 13.99 8.66 -5.06
C HIS A 15 13.15 9.08 -6.28
N GLU A 16 13.47 8.61 -7.48
CA GLU A 16 12.72 8.97 -8.70
C GLU A 16 11.30 8.38 -8.69
N ILE A 17 11.16 7.14 -8.22
CA ILE A 17 9.85 6.49 -8.04
C ILE A 17 9.01 7.32 -7.07
N LEU A 18 9.60 7.79 -5.99
CA LEU A 18 8.90 8.55 -4.97
C LEU A 18 8.46 9.93 -5.42
N GLN A 19 9.30 10.67 -6.16
CA GLN A 19 8.89 11.95 -6.74
C GLN A 19 7.71 11.79 -7.71
N THR A 20 7.77 10.75 -8.54
CA THR A 20 6.69 10.39 -9.46
C THR A 20 5.43 9.99 -8.68
N LYS A 21 5.60 9.27 -7.57
CA LYS A 21 4.49 8.82 -6.74
C LYS A 21 3.87 9.92 -5.90
N LEU A 22 4.65 10.85 -5.37
CA LEU A 22 4.17 12.02 -4.66
C LEU A 22 3.25 12.84 -5.58
N SER A 23 3.66 13.08 -6.83
CA SER A 23 2.86 13.84 -7.80
C SER A 23 1.61 13.10 -8.32
N THR A 24 1.56 11.77 -8.16
CA THR A 24 0.53 10.91 -8.77
C THR A 24 -0.45 10.32 -7.74
N ASP A 25 0.06 9.74 -6.66
CA ASP A 25 -0.73 8.96 -5.70
C ASP A 25 -1.23 9.79 -4.51
N MET A 26 -0.82 11.06 -4.39
CA MET A 26 -1.41 12.03 -3.47
C MET A 26 -2.56 12.83 -4.10
N GLU A 27 -2.98 12.46 -5.32
CA GLU A 27 -4.14 13.03 -6.01
C GLU A 27 -5.36 12.11 -5.85
N LEU A 28 -6.40 12.58 -5.15
CA LEU A 28 -7.58 11.78 -4.79
C LEU A 28 -8.28 11.16 -6.01
N GLU A 29 -8.44 11.92 -7.10
CA GLU A 29 -9.16 11.49 -8.30
C GLU A 29 -8.49 10.31 -9.02
N ARG A 30 -7.16 10.13 -8.85
CA ARG A 30 -6.50 8.94 -9.38
C ARG A 30 -6.87 7.67 -8.64
N SER A 31 -7.23 7.76 -7.35
CA SER A 31 -7.67 6.61 -6.57
C SER A 31 -8.96 6.00 -7.12
N ARG A 32 -9.88 6.80 -7.69
CA ARG A 32 -11.09 6.29 -8.38
C ARG A 32 -10.76 5.44 -9.60
N LYS A 33 -9.65 5.72 -10.30
CA LYS A 33 -9.20 4.95 -11.47
C LYS A 33 -8.58 3.60 -11.11
N ILE A 34 -8.27 3.38 -9.82
CA ILE A 34 -7.63 2.15 -9.36
C ILE A 34 -8.69 1.09 -9.03
N LYS A 35 -9.84 1.50 -8.47
CA LYS A 35 -10.94 0.61 -8.09
C LYS A 35 -12.24 1.10 -8.72
N ALA A 36 -12.73 0.38 -9.73
CA ALA A 36 -13.97 0.72 -10.44
C ALA A 36 -15.18 0.78 -9.49
N GLU A 37 -15.08 0.08 -8.37
CA GLU A 37 -16.09 -0.09 -7.33
C GLU A 37 -16.04 1.01 -6.27
N THR A 38 -15.06 1.94 -6.35
CA THR A 38 -14.99 3.08 -5.44
C THR A 38 -16.15 4.05 -5.71
N ARG A 39 -17.12 4.07 -4.79
CA ARG A 39 -18.33 4.92 -4.87
C ARG A 39 -18.07 6.33 -4.37
N ARG A 40 -17.29 6.47 -3.30
CA ARG A 40 -17.04 7.76 -2.64
C ARG A 40 -15.58 7.90 -2.30
N LEU A 41 -15.04 9.09 -2.61
CA LEU A 41 -13.79 9.60 -2.07
C LEU A 41 -14.05 11.04 -1.64
N GLN A 42 -13.98 11.29 -0.33
CA GLN A 42 -14.23 12.61 0.23
C GLN A 42 -13.10 12.93 1.21
N VAL A 43 -12.28 13.93 0.90
CA VAL A 43 -11.26 14.43 1.84
C VAL A 43 -11.97 15.10 3.00
N ILE A 44 -11.66 14.65 4.21
CA ILE A 44 -12.19 15.23 5.45
C ILE A 44 -11.20 16.19 6.09
N GLN A 45 -9.89 15.95 5.92
CA GLN A 45 -8.86 16.77 6.52
C GLN A 45 -7.55 16.69 5.74
N TRP A 46 -6.96 17.83 5.43
CA TRP A 46 -5.57 17.91 4.99
C TRP A 46 -4.66 17.98 6.22
N MET A 47 -3.66 17.11 6.27
CA MET A 47 -2.64 17.15 7.34
C MET A 47 -1.35 17.82 6.84
N GLY A 48 -1.09 17.78 5.54
CA GLY A 48 0.05 18.42 4.90
C GLY A 48 0.17 17.99 3.44
N PRO A 49 1.25 18.38 2.75
CA PRO A 49 1.48 18.00 1.34
C PRO A 49 1.61 16.49 1.16
N ASN A 50 2.06 15.78 2.20
CA ASN A 50 2.35 14.35 2.16
C ASN A 50 1.34 13.52 2.95
N ALA A 51 0.24 14.12 3.46
CA ALA A 51 -0.76 13.39 4.21
C ALA A 51 -2.14 14.06 4.18
N PHE A 52 -3.18 13.25 3.95
CA PHE A 52 -4.57 13.68 4.08
C PHE A 52 -5.46 12.53 4.53
N VAL A 53 -6.56 12.87 5.18
CA VAL A 53 -7.58 11.94 5.65
C VAL A 53 -8.80 12.04 4.76
N PHE A 54 -9.33 10.90 4.35
CA PHE A 54 -10.49 10.82 3.48
C PHE A 54 -11.41 9.66 3.85
N VAL A 55 -12.68 9.81 3.53
CA VAL A 55 -13.67 8.74 3.54
C VAL A 55 -13.61 8.02 2.21
N HIS A 56 -13.56 6.69 2.24
CA HIS A 56 -13.66 5.86 1.06
C HIS A 56 -14.83 4.88 1.20
N ASP A 57 -15.64 4.78 0.15
CA ASP A 57 -16.69 3.76 0.02
C ASP A 57 -16.36 2.82 -1.14
N VAL A 58 -16.39 1.51 -0.90
CA VAL A 58 -16.27 0.47 -1.93
C VAL A 58 -17.58 -0.29 -2.03
N SER A 59 -18.06 -0.48 -3.25
CA SER A 59 -19.27 -1.27 -3.50
C SER A 59 -19.00 -2.77 -3.48
N SER A 60 -19.93 -3.53 -2.92
CA SER A 60 -19.96 -4.99 -3.01
C SER A 60 -21.29 -5.49 -3.58
N THR A 61 -21.27 -6.72 -4.10
CA THR A 61 -22.42 -7.41 -4.70
C THR A 61 -23.13 -8.33 -3.71
N GLY A 62 -22.58 -8.51 -2.50
CA GLY A 62 -23.18 -9.31 -1.43
C GLY A 62 -24.22 -8.55 -0.60
N ASP A 63 -24.64 -9.16 0.51
CA ASP A 63 -25.65 -8.60 1.43
C ASP A 63 -25.22 -7.25 2.02
N ILE A 64 -23.93 -7.09 2.28
CA ILE A 64 -23.31 -5.79 2.55
C ILE A 64 -23.02 -5.14 1.20
N ALA A 65 -23.75 -4.06 0.88
CA ALA A 65 -23.63 -3.37 -0.39
C ALA A 65 -22.49 -2.34 -0.42
N VAL A 66 -22.08 -1.83 0.74
CA VAL A 66 -21.03 -0.79 0.86
C VAL A 66 -20.10 -1.07 2.03
N PHE A 67 -18.81 -1.01 1.76
CA PHE A 67 -17.74 -0.96 2.76
C PHE A 67 -17.24 0.46 2.88
N ARG A 68 -17.30 1.02 4.09
CA ARG A 68 -16.82 2.36 4.38
C ARG A 68 -15.64 2.30 5.33
N SER A 69 -14.63 3.12 5.04
CA SER A 69 -13.57 3.41 6.00
C SER A 69 -13.20 4.89 5.96
N VAL A 70 -12.71 5.39 7.08
CA VAL A 70 -11.99 6.66 7.15
C VAL A 70 -10.52 6.35 7.23
N VAL A 71 -9.74 6.83 6.29
CA VAL A 71 -8.33 6.46 6.13
C VAL A 71 -7.45 7.69 5.97
N ALA A 72 -6.27 7.66 6.57
CA ALA A 72 -5.17 8.56 6.27
C ALA A 72 -4.34 7.98 5.13
N ARG A 73 -4.21 8.72 4.01
CA ARG A 73 -3.18 8.51 2.99
C ARG A 73 -1.95 9.30 3.41
N PHE A 74 -0.77 8.67 3.41
CA PHE A 74 0.46 9.36 3.75
C PHE A 74 1.67 8.84 2.98
N LEU A 75 2.66 9.71 2.81
CA LEU A 75 4.01 9.39 2.34
C LEU A 75 5.01 9.90 3.37
N ILE A 76 5.79 9.00 3.97
CA ILE A 76 6.77 9.33 5.01
C ILE A 76 8.11 8.64 4.74
N GLU A 77 9.19 9.22 5.26
CA GLU A 77 10.47 8.52 5.37
C GLU A 77 10.35 7.40 6.42
N ASP A 78 11.03 6.27 6.16
CA ASP A 78 11.11 5.14 7.09
C ASP A 78 12.53 4.57 7.11
N THR A 79 12.92 4.03 8.26
CA THR A 79 14.16 3.25 8.42
C THR A 79 13.82 1.91 9.02
N ARG A 80 14.31 0.83 8.43
CA ARG A 80 13.87 -0.52 8.76
C ARG A 80 14.98 -1.53 8.62
N ASP A 81 14.89 -2.59 9.42
CA ASP A 81 15.83 -3.70 9.37
C ASP A 81 15.44 -4.72 8.28
N PHE A 82 16.44 -5.16 7.52
CA PHE A 82 16.35 -6.18 6.47
C PHE A 82 17.30 -7.34 6.77
N PRO A 83 16.92 -8.58 6.44
CA PRO A 83 17.81 -9.72 6.58
C PRO A 83 18.96 -9.64 5.55
N LEU A 84 20.20 -9.80 6.01
CA LEU A 84 21.34 -10.13 5.15
C LEU A 84 21.13 -11.52 4.54
N ASN A 85 21.17 -11.64 3.21
CA ASN A 85 21.10 -12.95 2.56
C ASN A 85 22.38 -13.74 2.85
N GLY A 86 22.24 -14.89 3.51
CA GLY A 86 23.31 -15.86 3.74
C GLY A 86 22.76 -17.22 4.23
N SER A 87 22.26 -18.03 3.29
CA SER A 87 21.88 -19.45 3.39
C SER A 87 20.59 -19.84 4.12
N ASP A 88 19.89 -20.83 3.54
CA ASP A 88 18.79 -21.63 4.12
C ASP A 88 19.25 -22.50 5.32
N LEU A 89 20.31 -22.12 6.02
CA LEU A 89 20.85 -22.84 7.17
C LEU A 89 20.59 -22.07 8.45
N GLU A 90 19.99 -22.79 9.39
CA GLU A 90 19.42 -22.38 10.66
C GLU A 90 20.43 -21.78 11.65
N ASP A 91 21.05 -20.64 11.36
CA ASP A 91 21.79 -19.88 12.37
C ASP A 91 21.12 -18.52 12.63
N LYS A 92 20.51 -18.40 13.83
CA LYS A 92 19.65 -17.29 14.28
C LYS A 92 20.44 -16.04 14.69
N THR A 93 21.53 -15.76 13.99
CA THR A 93 22.34 -14.54 14.13
C THR A 93 22.63 -13.93 12.76
N SER A 94 21.71 -14.10 11.79
CA SER A 94 21.77 -13.37 10.53
C SER A 94 21.75 -11.87 10.82
N GLY A 95 22.80 -11.16 10.37
CA GLY A 95 22.94 -9.74 10.59
C GLY A 95 21.73 -8.99 10.02
N LEU A 96 21.10 -8.16 10.83
CA LEU A 96 20.12 -7.21 10.34
C LEU A 96 20.86 -5.98 9.81
N VAL A 97 20.48 -5.53 8.61
CA VAL A 97 21.01 -4.32 8.01
C VAL A 97 19.90 -3.29 7.92
N LYS A 98 20.23 -2.05 8.26
CA LYS A 98 19.29 -0.93 8.14
C LYS A 98 19.18 -0.50 6.68
N GLY A 99 17.95 -0.50 6.19
CA GLY A 99 17.55 0.20 4.98
C GLY A 99 16.88 1.52 5.32
N THR A 100 17.16 2.54 4.54
CA THR A 100 16.47 3.84 4.60
C THR A 100 15.63 4.00 3.34
N GLY A 101 14.46 4.59 3.49
CA GLY A 101 13.50 4.62 2.41
C GLY A 101 12.26 5.40 2.76
N TYR A 102 11.18 5.05 2.08
CA TYR A 102 9.91 5.75 2.21
C TYR A 102 8.76 4.77 2.16
N ILE A 103 7.69 5.10 2.88
CA ILE A 103 6.44 4.36 2.90
C ILE A 103 5.32 5.23 2.34
N LEU A 104 4.66 4.73 1.31
CA LEU A 104 3.33 5.17 0.91
C LEU A 104 2.29 4.29 1.60
N GLY A 105 1.54 4.87 2.53
CA GLY A 105 0.60 4.16 3.39
C GLY A 105 -0.84 4.64 3.26
N THR A 106 -1.77 3.76 3.60
CA THR A 106 -3.20 4.04 3.78
C THR A 106 -3.67 3.29 5.01
N ASN A 107 -3.91 4.01 6.09
CA ASN A 107 -4.28 3.42 7.38
C ASN A 107 -5.59 4.00 7.86
N SER A 108 -6.46 3.15 8.40
CA SER A 108 -7.71 3.61 8.97
C SER A 108 -7.41 4.42 10.20
N VAL A 109 -8.18 5.49 10.33
CA VAL A 109 -8.16 6.35 11.51
C VAL A 109 -9.47 6.12 12.24
N ASN A 110 -9.36 5.77 13.53
CA ASN A 110 -10.56 5.62 14.31
C ASN A 110 -11.22 6.99 14.44
N THR A 111 -12.44 7.08 13.92
CA THR A 111 -13.28 8.26 14.07
C THR A 111 -14.61 7.77 14.57
N ASP A 112 -14.72 7.57 15.89
CA ASP A 112 -15.97 7.22 16.57
C ASP A 112 -17.13 8.12 16.09
N LYS A 113 -16.83 9.39 15.76
CA LYS A 113 -17.77 10.36 15.19
C LYS A 113 -18.22 10.07 13.75
N ALA A 114 -17.35 9.52 12.90
CA ALA A 114 -17.71 9.21 11.51
C ALA A 114 -18.57 7.95 11.41
N GLN A 115 -18.44 7.02 12.38
CA GLN A 115 -19.28 5.83 12.46
C GLN A 115 -20.78 6.15 12.61
N HIS A 116 -21.10 7.32 13.15
CA HIS A 116 -22.46 7.85 13.25
C HIS A 116 -23.01 8.47 11.96
N LEU A 117 -22.21 8.61 10.89
CA LEU A 117 -22.65 9.11 9.57
C LEU A 117 -23.40 8.04 8.76
N SER A 118 -24.05 7.08 9.41
CA SER A 118 -24.86 6.06 8.73
C SER A 118 -26.02 6.75 8.01
N GLU A 119 -25.99 6.72 6.68
CA GLU A 119 -27.12 7.17 5.87
C GLU A 119 -28.28 6.18 6.08
N GLU A 120 -29.47 6.66 6.43
CA GLU A 120 -30.67 5.82 6.63
C GLU A 120 -30.95 4.92 5.40
N ALA A 121 -30.61 5.41 4.20
CA ALA A 121 -30.72 4.67 2.94
C ALA A 121 -29.81 3.42 2.85
N LEU A 122 -28.79 3.32 3.71
CA LEU A 122 -27.85 2.20 3.76
C LEU A 122 -28.03 1.33 5.02
N ALA A 123 -29.10 1.55 5.79
CA ALA A 123 -29.39 0.80 7.02
C ALA A 123 -29.35 -0.72 6.76
N GLY A 124 -28.49 -1.42 7.50
CA GLY A 124 -28.29 -2.88 7.39
C GLY A 124 -27.45 -3.36 6.20
N LYS A 125 -27.02 -2.48 5.29
CA LYS A 125 -26.20 -2.82 4.11
C LYS A 125 -24.84 -2.13 4.07
N LEU A 126 -24.54 -1.29 5.05
CA LEU A 126 -23.25 -0.63 5.24
C LEU A 126 -22.45 -1.38 6.32
N ALA A 127 -21.19 -1.68 6.01
CA ALA A 127 -20.22 -2.15 7.00
C ALA A 127 -19.03 -1.20 7.09
N TRP A 128 -18.53 -1.01 8.29
CA TRP A 128 -17.26 -0.35 8.54
C TRP A 128 -16.12 -1.35 8.38
N ALA A 129 -15.09 -0.96 7.63
CA ALA A 129 -13.90 -1.77 7.44
C ALA A 129 -12.67 -1.07 8.03
N ASP A 130 -11.81 -1.85 8.69
CA ASP A 130 -10.47 -1.42 9.07
C ASP A 130 -9.46 -1.90 8.00
N VAL A 131 -8.65 -0.96 7.55
CA VAL A 131 -7.70 -1.10 6.45
C VAL A 131 -6.39 -0.44 6.86
N ALA A 132 -5.30 -1.20 6.76
CA ALA A 132 -3.93 -0.72 6.80
C ALA A 132 -3.19 -1.34 5.61
N LEU A 133 -2.76 -0.54 4.64
CA LEU A 133 -2.05 -0.98 3.45
C LEU A 133 -0.84 -0.08 3.23
N SER A 134 0.31 -0.65 2.94
CA SER A 134 1.51 0.13 2.66
C SER A 134 2.42 -0.51 1.62
N VAL A 135 3.11 0.36 0.88
CA VAL A 135 4.22 0.01 0.02
C VAL A 135 5.43 0.82 0.48
N GLY A 136 6.45 0.14 0.96
CA GLY A 136 7.73 0.72 1.32
C GLY A 136 8.80 0.39 0.28
N ILE A 137 9.63 1.36 -0.06
CA ILE A 137 10.79 1.19 -0.94
C ILE A 137 12.02 1.70 -0.20
N TYR A 138 13.06 0.88 -0.13
CA TYR A 138 14.23 1.13 0.71
C TYR A 138 15.51 0.86 -0.06
N ASP A 139 16.49 1.73 0.13
CA ASP A 139 17.90 1.48 -0.19
C ASP A 139 18.54 0.77 1.00
N VAL A 140 19.18 -0.36 0.75
CA VAL A 140 19.89 -1.18 1.75
C VAL A 140 21.32 -1.34 1.29
N VAL A 141 22.27 -0.87 2.09
CA VAL A 141 23.71 -0.99 1.80
C VAL A 141 24.21 -2.29 2.40
N ASP A 142 24.68 -3.21 1.55
CA ASP A 142 25.33 -4.43 2.00
C ASP A 142 26.66 -4.07 2.70
N PRO A 143 26.84 -4.39 4.00
CA PRO A 143 28.05 -4.06 4.75
C PRO A 143 29.29 -4.83 4.28
N VAL A 144 29.13 -5.94 3.55
CA VAL A 144 30.22 -6.78 3.07
C VAL A 144 30.67 -6.35 1.68
N SER A 145 29.74 -6.22 0.73
CA SER A 145 30.09 -5.81 -0.64
C SER A 145 30.15 -4.30 -0.84
N CYS A 146 29.63 -3.52 0.13
CA CYS A 146 29.39 -2.07 0.01
C CYS A 146 28.43 -1.70 -1.14
N GLU A 147 27.73 -2.67 -1.73
CA GLU A 147 26.77 -2.43 -2.79
C GLU A 147 25.41 -2.04 -2.22
N THR A 148 24.69 -1.16 -2.91
CA THR A 148 23.32 -0.80 -2.53
C THR A 148 22.33 -1.67 -3.30
N CYS A 149 21.44 -2.33 -2.58
CA CYS A 149 20.32 -3.09 -3.12
C CYS A 149 19.00 -2.43 -2.70
N GLN A 150 17.96 -2.57 -3.52
CA GLN A 150 16.65 -2.04 -3.18
C GLN A 150 15.69 -3.12 -2.72
N TYR A 151 14.93 -2.82 -1.69
CA TYR A 151 13.87 -3.67 -1.20
C TYR A 151 12.54 -2.96 -1.36
N VAL A 152 11.60 -3.63 -2.01
CA VAL A 152 10.20 -3.19 -2.03
C VAL A 152 9.42 -4.13 -1.12
N ARG A 153 8.73 -3.54 -0.15
CA ARG A 153 7.93 -4.24 0.84
C ARG A 153 6.48 -3.81 0.72
N TRP A 154 5.60 -4.76 0.45
CA TRP A 154 4.16 -4.61 0.55
C TRP A 154 3.71 -5.21 1.86
N ALA A 155 2.93 -4.45 2.62
CA ALA A 155 2.35 -4.94 3.85
C ALA A 155 0.90 -4.51 3.93
N GLY A 156 0.09 -5.34 4.57
CA GLY A 156 -1.26 -4.94 4.84
C GLY A 156 -1.95 -5.80 5.87
N ARG A 157 -2.89 -5.16 6.54
CA ARG A 157 -3.87 -5.75 7.44
C ARG A 157 -5.21 -5.19 7.08
N THR A 158 -6.18 -6.07 7.02
CA THR A 158 -7.56 -5.66 6.86
C THR A 158 -8.45 -6.53 7.73
N ASP A 159 -9.35 -5.90 8.46
CA ASP A 159 -10.37 -6.59 9.23
C ASP A 159 -11.69 -6.53 8.47
N TYR A 160 -12.14 -7.70 8.01
CA TYR A 160 -13.39 -7.81 7.26
C TYR A 160 -14.35 -8.74 7.98
N CYS A 161 -15.62 -8.33 8.00
CA CYS A 161 -16.69 -8.96 8.75
C CYS A 161 -17.05 -10.39 8.28
N SER A 162 -16.65 -10.83 7.07
CA SER A 162 -16.92 -12.20 6.58
C SER A 162 -15.84 -12.73 5.62
N GLU A 163 -15.89 -14.03 5.32
CA GLU A 163 -14.93 -14.73 4.45
C GLU A 163 -14.93 -14.20 3.00
N GLU A 164 -16.09 -13.94 2.42
CA GLU A 164 -16.22 -13.36 1.06
C GLU A 164 -15.47 -12.02 0.95
N HIS A 165 -15.55 -11.19 2.00
CA HIS A 165 -14.87 -9.90 2.06
C HIS A 165 -13.36 -10.05 2.25
N ALA A 166 -12.91 -11.09 2.98
CA ALA A 166 -11.50 -11.42 3.07
C ALA A 166 -10.92 -11.85 1.70
N GLN A 167 -11.65 -12.67 0.93
CA GLN A 167 -11.25 -13.08 -0.41
C GLN A 167 -11.18 -11.89 -1.38
N ARG A 168 -12.17 -11.00 -1.34
CA ARG A 168 -12.18 -9.77 -2.14
C ARG A 168 -10.95 -8.92 -1.87
N ASN A 169 -10.59 -8.72 -0.61
CA ASN A 169 -9.42 -7.93 -0.30
C ASN A 169 -8.11 -8.61 -0.66
N ALA A 170 -8.02 -9.94 -0.52
CA ALA A 170 -6.86 -10.67 -1.03
C ALA A 170 -6.67 -10.39 -2.54
N SER A 171 -7.77 -10.37 -3.30
CA SER A 171 -7.76 -10.00 -4.72
C SER A 171 -7.33 -8.54 -4.94
N ASP A 172 -7.96 -7.57 -4.26
CA ASP A 172 -7.60 -6.14 -4.37
C ASP A 172 -6.13 -5.88 -4.02
N THR A 173 -5.63 -6.57 -3.00
CA THR A 173 -4.23 -6.51 -2.56
C THR A 173 -3.31 -7.02 -3.65
N LEU A 174 -3.58 -8.22 -4.18
CA LEU A 174 -2.78 -8.84 -5.22
C LEU A 174 -2.78 -7.98 -6.49
N GLN A 175 -3.94 -7.47 -6.90
CA GLN A 175 -4.06 -6.57 -8.03
C GLN A 175 -3.26 -5.28 -7.82
N CYS A 176 -3.30 -4.69 -6.61
CA CYS A 176 -2.50 -3.53 -6.26
C CYS A 176 -1.00 -3.82 -6.38
N MET A 177 -0.54 -4.96 -5.84
CA MET A 177 0.86 -5.39 -5.94
C MET A 177 1.30 -5.57 -7.40
N LEU A 178 0.54 -6.34 -8.20
CA LEU A 178 0.83 -6.56 -9.62
C LEU A 178 0.85 -5.26 -10.42
N ARG A 179 -0.10 -4.36 -10.15
CA ARG A 179 -0.14 -3.04 -10.77
C ARG A 179 1.10 -2.21 -10.39
N TRP A 180 1.54 -2.28 -9.14
CA TRP A 180 2.77 -1.60 -8.71
C TRP A 180 3.99 -2.17 -9.41
N GLU A 181 4.12 -3.49 -9.50
CA GLU A 181 5.21 -4.11 -10.23
C GLU A 181 5.20 -3.68 -11.71
N MET A 182 4.05 -3.72 -12.37
CA MET A 182 3.92 -3.46 -13.80
C MET A 182 4.04 -1.97 -14.17
N LEU A 183 3.43 -1.07 -13.39
CA LEU A 183 3.32 0.36 -13.76
C LEU A 183 4.31 1.27 -13.05
N VAL A 184 5.01 0.76 -12.03
CA VAL A 184 5.92 1.58 -11.21
C VAL A 184 7.32 1.00 -11.24
N ILE A 185 7.45 -0.28 -10.85
CA ILE A 185 8.76 -0.91 -10.72
C ILE A 185 9.36 -1.24 -12.09
N ALA A 186 8.61 -1.90 -12.98
CA ALA A 186 9.13 -2.29 -14.29
C ALA A 186 9.59 -1.11 -15.17
N PRO A 187 8.85 0.02 -15.24
CA PRO A 187 9.33 1.22 -15.93
C PRO A 187 10.58 1.82 -15.27
N ALA A 188 10.65 1.83 -13.94
CA ALA A 188 11.82 2.37 -13.23
C ALA A 188 13.09 1.53 -13.43
N LEU A 189 12.93 0.22 -13.67
CA LEU A 189 14.01 -0.70 -14.04
C LEU A 189 14.33 -0.66 -15.55
N ASN A 190 13.68 0.21 -16.33
CA ASN A 190 13.78 0.26 -17.79
C ASN A 190 13.49 -1.08 -18.50
N LEU A 191 12.73 -1.98 -17.88
CA LEU A 191 12.41 -3.31 -18.45
C LEU A 191 11.53 -3.23 -19.71
N VAL A 192 10.99 -2.06 -20.03
CA VAL A 192 10.07 -1.82 -21.16
C VAL A 192 10.83 -1.61 -22.50
N SER A 193 12.16 -1.50 -22.49
CA SER A 193 12.95 -1.27 -23.73
C SER A 193 13.30 -2.54 -24.53
N ILE A 194 12.66 -3.69 -24.26
CA ILE A 194 13.00 -4.97 -24.92
C ILE A 194 12.02 -5.36 -26.05
N CYS A 195 10.96 -4.58 -26.30
CA CYS A 195 10.03 -4.84 -27.40
C CYS A 195 10.07 -3.72 -28.44
N CYS A 196 10.34 -4.13 -29.68
CA CYS A 196 10.36 -3.38 -30.97
C CYS A 196 11.76 -2.90 -31.42
N ASN A 197 12.54 -3.83 -31.97
CA ASN A 197 13.33 -3.58 -33.19
C ASN A 197 12.63 -4.27 -34.37
#